data_AF-A0A9U8EIJ9-F1
#
_entry.id   AF-A0A9U8EIJ9-F1
#
_cell.length_a   1.000
_cell.length_b   1.000
_cell.length_c   1.000
_cell.angle_alpha   90.00
_cell.angle_beta   90.00
_cell.angle_gamma   90.00
#
_symmetry.space_group_name_H-M   'P 1'
#
loop_
_entity.id
_entity.type
_entity.pdbx_description
1 polymer ?
#
loop_
_entity_poly.entity_id
_entity_poly.type
_entity_poly.pdbx_seq_one_letter_code
_entity_poly.pdbx_strand_id
1 'polypeptide(L)'
;MNRSLIVRTRLISDVLLTSAVLWQVVSSYPTYQQQIPNGDSVPHPCKPNTFWAGVGHQNDQGSGERNAFGRDFEREGKIWTQSLCHLDSDGDGLTNGQELGDPECVWTPNTLPSRQVGLSNPGICDPWDSPVCFSNNITSVKYQTQEEWMRDMCRAGPLLCPGLNESDVHQVALTIDNGTQVPFMDKTYYCQIFDLESHMTIPGNYQIIAVEPVIDNAQVLHHIALFGCDDVQPASPAPFDCGVFPSISCHTFITIWTIGSPGDCFHPDTGISVGSGGFTKFAVQLFWNNPSGRDDLLDSSGVKIYYTEKRRPYELGLLKIGHESFLVPPNHPAVSFKSTCTSVCTKSLFNGTVYVTMAWNHMHYIGKQMQVQVLRNKTDIQYLTFDPIYNFDSPQIHVFQEKPFQLYPGDEIITTCIYNSQDLSWTTPWGEATTEEMCYGFLVYYPKENALKTSCVTLGPDVNYCDNSTFHGCSDLQRFSSPFFLSDADFYQDILHNCRTFSPCVEECTNTIVQLKKNDPCFQDELFDFIKDQMLNTNPIGQDMMARIASCQRQVDSVFNISRNTRT
;
A
#
# COMPACT_ATOMS: atom_id res chain seq x y z
N MET A 1 77.41 23.28 26.21
CA MET A 1 76.06 22.73 25.95
C MET A 1 75.20 22.91 27.19
N ASN A 2 74.47 24.02 27.30
CA ASN A 2 73.14 24.08 27.93
C ASN A 2 72.59 25.51 27.96
N ARG A 3 71.25 25.60 27.88
CA ARG A 3 70.35 26.78 28.06
C ARG A 3 70.31 27.74 26.85
N SER A 4 69.16 28.26 26.40
CA SER A 4 67.85 28.45 27.04
C SER A 4 66.79 29.01 26.04
N LEU A 5 65.51 29.05 26.47
CA LEU A 5 64.39 29.97 26.11
C LEU A 5 63.53 29.63 24.85
N ILE A 6 62.19 29.75 24.76
CA ILE A 6 61.07 30.15 25.68
C ILE A 6 59.70 30.03 24.92
N VAL A 7 58.55 29.93 25.65
CA VAL A 7 57.11 30.20 25.29
C VAL A 7 56.42 29.25 24.24
N ARG A 8 55.13 28.83 24.30
CA ARG A 8 53.86 29.39 24.80
C ARG A 8 52.83 28.34 25.26
N THR A 9 52.10 28.71 26.30
CA THR A 9 50.78 28.24 26.75
C THR A 9 49.64 28.80 25.87
N ARG A 10 48.57 28.01 25.64
CA ARG A 10 47.13 28.39 25.55
C ARG A 10 46.33 27.13 25.13
N LEU A 11 45.55 26.55 26.05
CA LEU A 11 44.12 26.80 26.34
C LEU A 11 43.19 25.93 25.48
N ILE A 12 42.55 25.00 26.18
CA ILE A 12 41.48 24.08 25.78
C ILE A 12 40.25 24.92 25.41
N SER A 13 39.61 24.61 24.29
CA SER A 13 38.20 24.96 24.04
C SER A 13 37.60 23.91 23.12
N ASP A 14 36.64 23.19 23.68
CA ASP A 14 35.76 22.24 23.03
C ASP A 14 34.95 22.91 21.92
N VAL A 15 34.91 22.27 20.75
CA VAL A 15 33.84 22.47 19.77
C VAL A 15 33.44 21.09 19.23
N LEU A 16 32.54 20.43 19.96
CA LEU A 16 31.69 19.38 19.42
C LEU A 16 30.66 20.05 18.53
N LEU A 17 30.88 20.01 17.21
CA LEU A 17 29.86 20.39 16.23
C LEU A 17 28.91 19.19 16.06
N THR A 18 27.90 19.09 16.92
CA THR A 18 26.77 18.18 16.71
C THR A 18 25.86 18.77 15.65
N SER A 19 26.09 18.44 14.38
CA SER A 19 25.10 18.64 13.32
C SER A 19 24.04 17.55 13.44
N ALA A 20 23.07 17.75 14.34
CA ALA A 20 21.82 17.02 14.33
C ALA A 20 21.00 17.49 13.13
N VAL A 21 21.16 16.84 11.99
CA VAL A 21 20.19 16.92 10.90
C VAL A 21 18.98 16.14 11.37
N LEU A 22 17.98 16.85 11.91
CA LEU A 22 16.67 16.31 12.21
C LEU A 22 16.02 15.93 10.87
N TRP A 23 16.03 14.64 10.56
CA TRP A 23 15.14 14.07 9.56
C TRP A 23 13.72 14.25 10.08
N GLN A 24 13.01 15.25 9.57
CA GLN A 24 11.56 15.32 9.78
C GLN A 24 10.93 14.25 8.90
N VAL A 25 10.76 13.07 9.47
CA VAL A 25 9.87 12.06 8.93
C VAL A 25 8.47 12.63 9.09
N VAL A 26 7.84 13.00 7.97
CA VAL A 26 6.43 13.39 7.94
C VAL A 26 5.62 12.13 8.18
N SER A 27 5.29 11.87 9.44
CA SER A 27 4.26 10.90 9.83
C SER A 27 3.03 11.70 10.21
N SER A 28 1.89 11.45 9.57
CA SER A 28 0.57 11.55 10.22
C SER A 28 0.57 10.65 11.48
N TYR A 29 -0.41 10.76 12.39
CA TYR A 29 -0.62 9.94 13.62
C TYR A 29 -0.30 10.64 14.98
N PRO A 30 -0.87 10.19 16.13
CA PRO A 30 -1.32 10.97 17.32
C PRO A 30 -0.34 11.93 18.01
N THR A 31 0.94 11.95 17.63
CA THR A 31 1.93 12.87 18.20
C THR A 31 1.53 14.34 18.03
N TYR A 32 0.77 14.67 16.98
CA TYR A 32 0.23 16.01 16.79
C TYR A 32 -1.01 16.32 17.64
N GLN A 33 -1.77 15.32 18.09
CA GLN A 33 -2.86 15.55 19.05
C GLN A 33 -2.31 16.11 20.37
N GLN A 34 -1.11 15.66 20.77
CA GLN A 34 -0.40 16.19 21.94
C GLN A 34 0.26 17.56 21.69
N GLN A 35 0.27 18.03 20.44
CA GLN A 35 0.83 19.33 20.05
C GLN A 35 -0.24 20.41 19.89
N ILE A 36 -1.51 20.09 20.14
CA ILE A 36 -2.62 21.05 20.16
C ILE A 36 -3.42 20.89 21.47
N PRO A 37 -4.06 21.95 21.98
CA PRO A 37 -4.87 21.88 23.19
C PRO A 37 -6.03 20.87 23.03
N ASN A 38 -6.26 20.01 24.02
CA ASN A 38 -7.34 19.00 24.04
C ASN A 38 -7.44 18.13 22.77
N GLY A 39 -6.34 17.91 22.04
CA GLY A 39 -6.38 17.22 20.74
C GLY A 39 -6.88 15.77 20.77
N ASP A 40 -6.92 15.14 21.96
CA ASP A 40 -7.46 13.80 22.21
C ASP A 40 -8.93 13.80 22.66
N SER A 41 -9.49 14.98 22.93
CA SER A 41 -10.78 15.17 23.61
C SER A 41 -11.76 16.04 22.80
N VAL A 42 -11.43 16.36 21.55
CA VAL A 42 -12.31 17.12 20.65
C VAL A 42 -13.56 16.29 20.34
N PRO A 43 -14.77 16.75 20.69
CA PRO A 43 -15.98 15.95 20.52
C PRO A 43 -16.31 15.76 19.04
N HIS A 44 -16.86 14.59 18.71
CA HIS A 44 -17.44 14.38 17.39
C HIS A 44 -18.76 15.15 17.30
N PRO A 45 -18.98 15.99 16.27
CA PRO A 45 -20.14 16.90 16.21
C PRO A 45 -21.52 16.21 16.10
N CYS A 46 -21.57 14.92 15.77
CA CYS A 46 -22.81 14.20 15.49
C CYS A 46 -22.85 12.74 15.98
N LYS A 47 -21.76 12.24 16.55
CA LYS A 47 -21.69 10.92 17.20
C LYS A 47 -21.54 11.13 18.72
N PRO A 48 -22.64 11.07 19.50
CA PRO A 48 -22.59 11.35 20.92
C PRO A 48 -21.61 10.41 21.65
N ASN A 49 -20.87 10.95 22.63
CA ASN A 49 -19.88 10.22 23.43
C ASN A 49 -18.68 9.66 22.64
N THR A 50 -18.41 10.18 21.44
CA THR A 50 -17.18 9.86 20.69
C THR A 50 -16.38 11.13 20.41
N PHE A 51 -15.09 10.96 20.13
CA PHE A 51 -14.17 12.05 19.83
C PHE A 51 -13.72 12.02 18.37
N TRP A 52 -13.38 13.19 17.84
CA TRP A 52 -12.75 13.35 16.53
C TRP A 52 -11.23 13.34 16.71
N ALA A 53 -10.66 12.14 16.80
CA ALA A 53 -9.22 11.93 16.95
C ALA A 53 -8.42 12.65 15.84
N GLY A 54 -8.95 12.69 14.62
CA GLY A 54 -8.32 13.36 13.49
C GLY A 54 -8.56 14.86 13.41
N VAL A 55 -8.25 15.65 14.45
CA VAL A 55 -8.66 17.07 14.51
C VAL A 55 -8.29 17.88 13.25
N GLY A 56 -7.11 17.63 12.66
CA GLY A 56 -6.66 18.28 11.41
C GLY A 56 -7.10 17.59 10.11
N HIS A 57 -7.95 16.58 10.16
CA HIS A 57 -8.31 15.72 9.04
C HIS A 57 -9.82 15.66 8.80
N GLN A 58 -10.19 15.37 7.56
CA GLN A 58 -11.58 15.14 7.19
C GLN A 58 -12.13 13.81 7.72
N ASN A 59 -11.26 12.82 7.95
CA ASN A 59 -11.66 11.59 8.63
C ASN A 59 -11.55 11.77 10.16
N ASP A 60 -12.57 11.34 10.89
CA ASP A 60 -12.63 11.47 12.35
C ASP A 60 -11.57 10.67 13.11
N GLN A 61 -10.91 9.71 12.46
CA GLN A 61 -9.81 8.91 13.02
C GLN A 61 -8.41 9.43 12.67
N GLY A 62 -8.27 10.51 11.89
CA GLY A 62 -6.97 11.15 11.64
C GLY A 62 -6.22 10.70 10.39
N SER A 63 -6.95 10.21 9.40
CA SER A 63 -6.44 9.79 8.09
C SER A 63 -7.03 10.63 6.94
N GLY A 64 -6.57 10.43 5.71
CA GLY A 64 -7.08 11.14 4.53
C GLY A 64 -6.74 12.64 4.46
N GLU A 65 -7.54 13.40 3.68
CA GLU A 65 -7.31 14.82 3.41
C GLU A 65 -7.35 15.68 4.68
N ARG A 66 -6.49 16.69 4.74
CA ARG A 66 -6.53 17.68 5.81
C ARG A 66 -7.76 18.55 5.69
N ASN A 67 -8.45 18.81 6.80
CA ASN A 67 -9.49 19.83 6.86
C ASN A 67 -8.85 21.24 6.88
N ALA A 68 -9.64 22.29 7.05
CA ALA A 68 -9.12 23.66 7.03
C ALA A 68 -8.07 23.89 8.12
N PHE A 69 -8.38 23.52 9.36
CA PHE A 69 -7.45 23.58 10.48
C PHE A 69 -6.14 22.83 10.22
N GLY A 70 -6.21 21.59 9.73
CA GLY A 70 -5.00 20.80 9.48
C GLY A 70 -4.05 21.43 8.45
N ARG A 71 -4.59 22.10 7.43
CA ARG A 71 -3.78 22.83 6.44
C ARG A 71 -3.13 24.07 7.04
N ASP A 72 -3.81 24.76 7.93
CA ASP A 72 -3.25 25.93 8.62
C ASP A 72 -2.22 25.51 9.67
N PHE A 73 -2.48 24.43 10.41
CA PHE A 73 -1.50 23.82 11.30
C PHE A 73 -0.24 23.38 10.54
N GLU A 74 -0.38 22.76 9.36
CA GLU A 74 0.75 22.41 8.50
C GLU A 74 1.53 23.65 8.03
N ARG A 75 0.83 24.73 7.65
CA ARG A 75 1.44 25.99 7.24
C ARG A 75 2.28 26.64 8.34
N GLU A 76 1.85 26.48 9.58
CA GLU A 76 2.53 26.95 10.79
C GLU A 76 3.64 26.00 11.26
N GLY A 77 4.04 25.04 10.41
CA GLY A 77 5.10 24.08 10.72
C GLY A 77 4.68 23.01 11.72
N LYS A 78 3.37 22.80 11.89
CA LYS A 78 2.76 21.83 12.82
C LYS A 78 3.07 22.14 14.29
N ILE A 79 3.07 23.42 14.62
CA ILE A 79 3.30 23.94 15.97
C ILE A 79 2.08 24.77 16.37
N TRP A 80 1.65 24.64 17.63
CA TRP A 80 0.62 25.52 18.20
C TRP A 80 1.18 26.93 18.42
N THR A 81 1.09 27.76 17.39
CA THR A 81 1.52 29.16 17.41
C THR A 81 0.37 30.07 17.83
N GLN A 82 0.70 31.28 18.31
CA GLN A 82 -0.33 32.29 18.58
C GLN A 82 -1.09 32.69 17.31
N SER A 83 -0.42 32.71 16.15
CA SER A 83 -1.06 32.93 14.84
C SER A 83 -2.12 31.88 14.56
N LEU A 84 -1.79 30.59 14.74
CA LEU A 84 -2.74 29.51 14.55
C LEU A 84 -3.89 29.58 15.56
N CYS A 85 -3.58 29.84 16.83
CA CYS A 85 -4.58 29.88 17.90
C CYS A 85 -5.63 30.98 17.71
N HIS A 86 -5.23 32.15 17.17
CA HIS A 86 -6.14 33.25 16.87
C HIS A 86 -6.83 33.14 15.51
N LEU A 87 -6.45 32.18 14.67
CA LEU A 87 -7.10 31.96 13.39
C LEU A 87 -8.46 31.29 13.59
N ASP A 88 -9.42 31.66 12.74
CA ASP A 88 -10.69 30.97 12.56
C ASP A 88 -10.55 30.16 11.26
N SER A 89 -10.23 28.88 11.39
CA SER A 89 -9.82 28.05 10.24
C SER A 89 -11.01 27.59 9.41
N ASP A 90 -12.17 27.31 10.01
CA ASP A 90 -13.38 26.84 9.31
C ASP A 90 -14.43 27.93 9.05
N GLY A 91 -14.24 29.12 9.59
CA GLY A 91 -15.01 30.32 9.30
C GLY A 91 -16.34 30.41 10.05
N ASP A 92 -16.50 29.70 11.16
CA ASP A 92 -17.73 29.71 11.96
C ASP A 92 -17.82 30.86 12.98
N GLY A 93 -16.76 31.66 13.08
CA GLY A 93 -16.66 32.83 13.95
C GLY A 93 -16.00 32.55 15.30
N LEU A 94 -15.52 31.33 15.55
CA LEU A 94 -14.68 30.99 16.68
C LEU A 94 -13.21 30.88 16.25
N THR A 95 -12.28 31.23 17.15
CA THR A 95 -10.86 30.96 16.88
C THR A 95 -10.51 29.53 17.28
N ASN A 96 -9.51 28.95 16.63
CA ASN A 96 -8.99 27.62 16.94
C ASN A 96 -8.70 27.45 18.44
N GLY A 97 -8.17 28.49 19.10
CA GLY A 97 -7.94 28.53 20.54
C GLY A 97 -9.22 28.51 21.38
N GLN A 98 -10.26 29.24 20.97
CA GLN A 98 -11.56 29.15 21.65
C GLN A 98 -12.07 27.72 21.60
N GLU A 99 -12.09 27.12 20.42
CA GLU A 99 -12.64 25.78 20.18
C GLU A 99 -11.85 24.67 20.88
N LEU A 100 -10.52 24.72 20.83
CA LEU A 100 -9.65 23.73 21.45
C LEU A 100 -9.38 23.98 22.95
N GLY A 101 -9.91 25.06 23.54
CA GLY A 101 -9.82 25.30 24.99
C GLY A 101 -8.60 26.10 25.47
N ASP A 102 -7.97 26.83 24.56
CA ASP A 102 -6.91 27.83 24.78
C ASP A 102 -7.30 29.23 24.24
N PRO A 103 -8.43 29.84 24.68
CA PRO A 103 -8.91 31.13 24.17
C PRO A 103 -7.93 32.30 24.32
N GLU A 104 -7.01 32.23 25.29
CA GLU A 104 -6.00 33.26 25.54
C GLU A 104 -4.67 32.97 24.83
N CYS A 105 -4.56 31.85 24.09
CA CYS A 105 -3.37 31.45 23.34
C CYS A 105 -2.10 31.37 24.18
N VAL A 106 -2.21 30.74 25.35
CA VAL A 106 -1.14 30.59 26.35
C VAL A 106 -0.74 29.14 26.59
N TRP A 107 -1.45 28.17 26.00
CA TRP A 107 -1.17 26.75 26.19
C TRP A 107 0.19 26.37 25.61
N THR A 108 0.86 25.44 26.28
CA THR A 108 2.10 24.82 25.79
C THR A 108 2.02 23.29 25.94
N PRO A 109 2.74 22.51 25.11
CA PRO A 109 2.73 21.06 25.18
C PRO A 109 2.99 20.53 26.60
N ASN A 110 2.21 19.53 27.02
CA ASN A 110 2.21 18.93 28.37
C ASN A 110 1.66 19.83 29.51
N THR A 111 1.00 20.94 29.19
CA THR A 111 0.20 21.72 30.17
C THR A 111 -1.29 21.44 29.99
N LEU A 112 -2.09 21.70 31.03
CA LEU A 112 -3.55 21.60 30.91
C LEU A 112 -4.09 22.84 30.19
N PRO A 113 -4.94 22.69 29.16
CA PRO A 113 -5.66 23.80 28.56
C PRO A 113 -6.55 24.51 29.59
N SER A 114 -6.75 25.81 29.39
CA SER A 114 -7.55 26.65 30.31
C SER A 114 -9.02 26.21 30.41
N ARG A 115 -9.52 25.53 29.38
CA ARG A 115 -10.88 25.00 29.29
C ARG A 115 -10.85 23.59 28.69
N GLN A 116 -11.65 22.68 29.24
CA GLN A 116 -11.77 21.27 28.79
C GLN A 116 -13.21 20.90 28.39
N VAL A 117 -14.11 21.88 28.34
CA VAL A 117 -15.55 21.69 28.08
C VAL A 117 -16.05 22.74 27.10
N GLY A 118 -17.12 22.42 26.36
CA GLY A 118 -17.62 23.30 25.30
C GLY A 118 -16.62 23.45 24.15
N LEU A 119 -15.95 22.34 23.82
CA LEU A 119 -15.00 22.24 22.72
C LEU A 119 -15.76 21.96 21.41
N SER A 120 -15.17 22.36 20.29
CA SER A 120 -15.61 22.07 18.92
C SER A 120 -14.38 21.74 18.06
N ASN A 121 -14.60 21.28 16.83
CA ASN A 121 -13.49 20.94 15.93
C ASN A 121 -13.17 22.15 15.03
N PRO A 122 -11.95 22.72 15.10
CA PRO A 122 -11.59 23.95 14.39
C PRO A 122 -11.51 23.86 12.86
N GLY A 123 -11.75 22.66 12.32
CA GLY A 123 -11.84 22.42 10.89
C GLY A 123 -13.25 22.09 10.41
N ILE A 124 -14.27 22.20 11.27
CA ILE A 124 -15.67 21.87 11.01
C ILE A 124 -16.55 22.98 11.56
N CYS A 125 -17.10 23.81 10.67
CA CYS A 125 -17.99 24.90 11.07
C CYS A 125 -19.12 24.38 11.95
N ASP A 126 -19.35 24.98 13.13
CA ASP A 126 -20.32 24.53 14.13
C ASP A 126 -21.42 25.60 14.40
N PRO A 127 -22.69 25.24 14.64
CA PRO A 127 -23.30 23.92 14.56
C PRO A 127 -23.17 23.32 13.16
N TRP A 128 -22.60 22.11 13.09
CA TRP A 128 -22.28 21.46 11.82
C TRP A 128 -23.47 21.26 10.89
N ASP A 129 -24.68 21.14 11.45
CA ASP A 129 -25.94 20.92 10.75
C ASP A 129 -26.71 22.21 10.43
N SER A 130 -26.11 23.37 10.67
CA SER A 130 -26.72 24.66 10.36
C SER A 130 -26.73 24.92 8.84
N PRO A 131 -27.76 25.63 8.32
CA PRO A 131 -27.80 26.01 6.89
C PRO A 131 -26.59 26.84 6.43
N VAL A 132 -25.97 27.58 7.35
CA VAL A 132 -24.77 28.38 7.07
C VAL A 132 -23.59 27.44 6.82
N CYS A 133 -23.30 26.53 7.75
CA CYS A 133 -22.19 25.59 7.62
C CYS A 133 -22.36 24.61 6.45
N PHE A 134 -23.57 24.14 6.16
CA PHE A 134 -23.81 23.26 5.00
C PHE A 134 -23.45 23.88 3.65
N SER A 135 -23.58 25.21 3.54
CA SER A 135 -23.23 25.93 2.32
C SER A 135 -21.73 26.20 2.15
N ASN A 136 -20.91 25.87 3.16
CA ASN A 136 -19.47 26.09 3.09
C ASN A 136 -18.83 25.15 2.05
N ASN A 137 -18.13 25.76 1.10
CA ASN A 137 -17.27 25.01 0.19
C ASN A 137 -16.04 24.53 0.94
N ILE A 138 -15.69 23.26 0.73
CA ILE A 138 -14.50 22.67 1.34
C ILE A 138 -13.51 22.27 0.25
N THR A 139 -12.22 22.35 0.59
CA THR A 139 -11.17 21.82 -0.26
C THR A 139 -11.07 20.31 -0.04
N SER A 140 -11.72 19.53 -0.89
CA SER A 140 -11.66 18.07 -0.91
C SER A 140 -11.74 17.54 -2.35
N VAL A 141 -11.10 16.40 -2.62
CA VAL A 141 -11.28 15.64 -3.86
C VAL A 141 -12.64 14.94 -3.89
N LYS A 142 -13.17 14.52 -2.73
CA LYS A 142 -14.39 13.72 -2.61
C LYS A 142 -15.66 14.56 -2.43
N TYR A 143 -15.55 15.67 -1.72
CA TYR A 143 -16.70 16.49 -1.32
C TYR A 143 -16.56 17.92 -1.81
N GLN A 144 -17.64 18.52 -2.28
CA GLN A 144 -17.65 19.94 -2.68
C GLN A 144 -18.07 20.84 -1.51
N THR A 145 -18.93 20.33 -0.63
CA THR A 145 -19.53 21.09 0.47
C THR A 145 -19.33 20.37 1.81
N GLN A 146 -19.37 21.13 2.91
CA GLN A 146 -19.36 20.55 4.25
C GLN A 146 -20.58 19.64 4.48
N GLU A 147 -21.72 19.91 3.85
CA GLU A 147 -22.88 19.03 3.94
C GLU A 147 -22.56 17.61 3.44
N GLU A 148 -21.97 17.47 2.25
CA GLU A 148 -21.62 16.16 1.68
C GLU A 148 -20.64 15.40 2.58
N TRP A 149 -19.61 16.10 3.05
CA TRP A 149 -18.59 15.55 3.94
C TRP A 149 -19.17 15.09 5.27
N MET A 150 -19.89 15.98 5.97
CA MET A 150 -20.44 15.67 7.28
C MET A 150 -21.56 14.65 7.19
N ARG A 151 -22.36 14.62 6.11
CA ARG A 151 -23.34 13.54 5.91
C ARG A 151 -22.70 12.17 5.74
N ASP A 152 -21.44 12.08 5.28
CA ASP A 152 -20.71 10.81 5.21
C ASP A 152 -20.07 10.45 6.56
N MET A 153 -19.39 11.40 7.21
CA MET A 153 -18.74 11.18 8.52
C MET A 153 -19.74 10.95 9.65
N CYS A 154 -20.89 11.60 9.59
CA CYS A 154 -22.02 11.41 10.49
C CYS A 154 -22.90 10.23 10.12
N ARG A 155 -22.52 9.39 9.14
CA ARG A 155 -23.12 8.06 9.01
C ARG A 155 -22.69 7.21 10.19
N ALA A 156 -23.42 7.33 11.29
CA ALA A 156 -23.49 6.27 12.27
C ALA A 156 -24.38 5.17 11.68
N GLY A 157 -23.79 4.28 10.88
CA GLY A 157 -24.50 3.15 10.28
C GLY A 157 -23.85 1.83 10.68
N PRO A 158 -24.61 0.82 11.15
CA PRO A 158 -24.12 -0.56 11.12
C PRO A 158 -23.74 -0.93 9.69
N LEU A 159 -22.90 -1.95 9.51
CA LEU A 159 -22.63 -2.54 8.20
C LEU A 159 -23.98 -2.79 7.48
N LEU A 160 -24.26 -2.00 6.44
CA LEU A 160 -25.53 -2.07 5.70
C LEU A 160 -25.48 -3.26 4.77
N CYS A 161 -25.78 -4.43 5.32
CA CYS A 161 -25.75 -5.67 4.58
C CYS A 161 -27.12 -6.35 4.66
N PRO A 162 -27.92 -6.32 3.58
CA PRO A 162 -29.28 -6.86 3.58
C PRO A 162 -29.35 -8.32 4.07
N GLY A 163 -28.29 -9.09 3.80
CA GLY A 163 -28.20 -10.49 4.19
C GLY A 163 -28.14 -10.73 5.70
N LEU A 164 -27.69 -9.78 6.51
CA LEU A 164 -27.48 -9.99 7.95
C LEU A 164 -28.77 -10.18 8.76
N ASN A 165 -29.90 -9.74 8.22
CA ASN A 165 -31.21 -9.91 8.87
C ASN A 165 -31.89 -11.24 8.50
N GLU A 166 -31.25 -12.09 7.69
CA GLU A 166 -31.78 -13.41 7.34
C GLU A 166 -31.71 -14.35 8.56
N SER A 167 -32.75 -15.16 8.76
CA SER A 167 -32.96 -15.94 10.00
C SER A 167 -31.94 -17.05 10.24
N ASP A 168 -31.23 -17.46 9.20
CA ASP A 168 -30.21 -18.52 9.19
C ASP A 168 -28.78 -17.97 9.20
N VAL A 169 -28.61 -16.67 9.45
CA VAL A 169 -27.30 -16.06 9.62
C VAL A 169 -26.77 -16.32 11.02
N HIS A 170 -25.56 -16.85 11.05
CA HIS A 170 -24.76 -17.07 12.24
C HIS A 170 -23.56 -16.11 12.24
N GLN A 171 -22.98 -15.91 13.41
CA GLN A 171 -21.80 -15.05 13.57
C GLN A 171 -20.75 -15.75 14.45
N VAL A 172 -19.48 -15.51 14.14
CA VAL A 172 -18.33 -15.99 14.91
C VAL A 172 -17.26 -14.91 14.94
N ALA A 173 -16.65 -14.70 16.11
CA ALA A 173 -15.53 -13.78 16.27
C ALA A 173 -14.22 -14.55 16.30
N LEU A 174 -13.26 -14.13 15.48
CA LEU A 174 -11.88 -14.60 15.46
C LEU A 174 -10.99 -13.42 15.88
N THR A 175 -10.67 -13.36 17.16
CA THR A 175 -9.80 -12.35 17.76
C THR A 175 -8.50 -13.00 18.19
N ILE A 176 -7.39 -12.26 18.07
CA ILE A 176 -6.12 -12.76 18.59
C ILE A 176 -6.19 -12.96 20.12
N ASP A 177 -5.22 -13.70 20.67
CA ASP A 177 -5.14 -13.96 22.10
C ASP A 177 -5.26 -12.67 22.93
N ASN A 178 -6.07 -12.74 23.99
CA ASN A 178 -6.38 -11.60 24.84
C ASN A 178 -5.11 -10.99 25.44
N GLY A 179 -4.93 -9.68 25.27
CA GLY A 179 -3.80 -8.94 25.80
C GLY A 179 -2.48 -9.28 25.11
N THR A 180 -2.51 -9.54 23.79
CA THR A 180 -1.29 -9.74 23.02
C THR A 180 -0.45 -8.46 23.04
N GLN A 181 0.84 -8.59 23.36
CA GLN A 181 1.75 -7.45 23.41
C GLN A 181 2.07 -6.94 22.00
N VAL A 182 1.84 -5.65 21.79
CA VAL A 182 2.19 -4.95 20.55
C VAL A 182 3.70 -4.66 20.57
N PRO A 183 4.49 -5.08 19.57
CA PRO A 183 5.92 -4.79 19.53
C PRO A 183 6.22 -3.29 19.49
N PHE A 184 7.36 -2.89 20.05
CA PHE A 184 7.84 -1.49 20.03
C PHE A 184 8.29 -1.02 18.63
N MET A 185 8.31 -1.91 17.64
CA MET A 185 8.69 -1.58 16.27
C MET A 185 7.63 -0.70 15.63
N ASP A 186 8.06 0.25 14.80
CA ASP A 186 7.18 1.22 14.13
C ASP A 186 6.01 0.53 13.41
N LYS A 187 6.28 -0.56 12.67
CA LYS A 187 5.26 -1.28 11.90
C LYS A 187 5.46 -2.77 12.02
N THR A 188 4.38 -3.50 12.32
CA THR A 188 4.43 -4.96 12.48
C THR A 188 3.18 -5.63 11.93
N TYR A 189 3.39 -6.81 11.33
CA TYR A 189 2.32 -7.71 10.92
C TYR A 189 2.30 -8.90 11.87
N TYR A 190 1.19 -9.09 12.56
CA TYR A 190 1.00 -10.17 13.51
C TYR A 190 -0.19 -11.02 13.11
N CYS A 191 -0.04 -12.33 13.14
CA CYS A 191 -1.06 -13.26 12.72
C CYS A 191 -1.44 -14.25 13.82
N GLN A 192 -2.68 -14.73 13.78
CA GLN A 192 -3.10 -15.96 14.46
C GLN A 192 -3.97 -16.79 13.53
N ILE A 193 -3.75 -18.11 13.53
CA ILE A 193 -4.45 -19.05 12.65
C ILE A 193 -5.48 -19.81 13.49
N PHE A 194 -6.73 -19.75 13.06
CA PHE A 194 -7.89 -20.33 13.70
C PHE A 194 -8.45 -21.50 12.89
N ASP A 195 -8.98 -22.48 13.61
CA ASP A 195 -9.85 -23.51 13.06
C ASP A 195 -11.30 -23.07 13.23
N LEU A 196 -11.97 -22.69 12.14
CA LEU A 196 -13.32 -22.16 12.17
C LEU A 196 -14.31 -23.15 12.81
N GLU A 197 -14.17 -24.44 12.53
CA GLU A 197 -15.11 -25.46 13.02
C GLU A 197 -15.10 -25.54 14.55
N SER A 198 -13.96 -25.29 15.18
CA SER A 198 -13.84 -25.24 16.65
C SER A 198 -14.60 -24.06 17.28
N HIS A 199 -14.91 -23.03 16.50
CA HIS A 199 -15.67 -21.85 16.91
C HIS A 199 -17.12 -21.84 16.40
N MET A 200 -17.50 -22.82 15.59
CA MET A 200 -18.88 -22.97 15.08
C MET A 200 -19.69 -23.86 16.02
N THR A 201 -20.96 -23.48 16.25
CA THR A 201 -21.88 -24.28 17.07
C THR A 201 -22.39 -25.53 16.37
N ILE A 202 -22.49 -25.50 15.03
CA ILE A 202 -22.98 -26.59 14.20
C ILE A 202 -22.04 -26.78 13.01
N PRO A 203 -21.30 -27.90 12.93
CA PRO A 203 -20.51 -28.24 11.75
C PRO A 203 -21.42 -28.37 10.53
N GLY A 204 -20.96 -27.89 9.38
CA GLY A 204 -21.79 -27.88 8.18
C GLY A 204 -21.13 -27.16 7.03
N ASN A 205 -21.93 -26.90 6.00
CA ASN A 205 -21.48 -26.29 4.78
C ASN A 205 -22.17 -24.93 4.62
N TYR A 206 -21.41 -23.85 4.80
CA TYR A 206 -21.93 -22.49 4.86
C TYR A 206 -21.23 -21.59 3.85
N GLN A 207 -21.72 -20.37 3.71
CA GLN A 207 -21.01 -19.30 3.01
C GLN A 207 -20.89 -18.05 3.89
N ILE A 208 -19.70 -17.45 3.93
CA ILE A 208 -19.50 -16.11 4.48
C ILE A 208 -20.17 -15.10 3.54
N ILE A 209 -20.90 -14.16 4.12
CA ILE A 209 -21.61 -13.09 3.40
C ILE A 209 -21.20 -11.68 3.85
N ALA A 210 -20.58 -11.57 5.02
CA ALA A 210 -20.07 -10.31 5.53
C ALA A 210 -18.99 -10.53 6.60
N VAL A 211 -18.12 -9.53 6.76
CA VAL A 211 -17.09 -9.49 7.79
C VAL A 211 -17.01 -8.07 8.36
N GLU A 212 -16.97 -7.94 9.69
CA GLU A 212 -16.77 -6.65 10.37
C GLU A 212 -15.55 -6.71 11.30
N PRO A 213 -14.89 -5.58 11.58
CA PRO A 213 -13.78 -5.55 12.53
C PRO A 213 -14.27 -5.76 13.98
N VAL A 214 -13.41 -6.37 14.79
CA VAL A 214 -13.50 -6.33 16.26
C VAL A 214 -12.26 -5.59 16.74
N ILE A 215 -12.44 -4.39 17.29
CA ILE A 215 -11.34 -3.48 17.64
C ILE A 215 -11.24 -3.40 19.16
N ASP A 216 -10.09 -3.81 19.70
CA ASP A 216 -9.72 -3.68 21.10
C ASP A 216 -8.79 -2.46 21.30
N ASN A 217 -7.71 -2.36 20.53
CA ASN A 217 -6.78 -1.22 20.58
C ASN A 217 -6.75 -0.39 19.29
N ALA A 218 -7.63 0.60 19.22
CA ALA A 218 -7.70 1.53 18.10
C ALA A 218 -6.49 2.49 17.99
N GLN A 219 -5.60 2.56 19.00
CA GLN A 219 -4.46 3.49 18.98
C GLN A 219 -3.35 3.04 18.01
N VAL A 220 -3.21 1.73 17.80
CA VAL A 220 -2.15 1.15 16.95
C VAL A 220 -2.68 0.33 15.80
N LEU A 221 -3.94 -0.12 15.85
CA LEU A 221 -4.52 -0.93 14.79
C LEU A 221 -4.76 -0.11 13.53
N HIS A 222 -4.05 -0.45 12.45
CA HIS A 222 -4.16 0.24 11.17
C HIS A 222 -5.02 -0.53 10.16
N HIS A 223 -4.85 -1.85 10.07
CA HIS A 223 -5.77 -2.70 9.31
C HIS A 223 -5.81 -4.13 9.84
N ILE A 224 -6.86 -4.86 9.48
CA ILE A 224 -7.03 -6.29 9.75
C ILE A 224 -7.31 -7.00 8.43
N ALA A 225 -6.53 -8.01 8.11
CA ALA A 225 -6.74 -8.85 6.93
C ALA A 225 -7.15 -10.27 7.33
N LEU A 226 -8.09 -10.84 6.58
CA LEU A 226 -8.54 -12.22 6.74
C LEU A 226 -8.06 -13.04 5.55
N PHE A 227 -7.41 -14.17 5.82
CA PHE A 227 -6.96 -15.12 4.80
C PHE A 227 -7.59 -16.49 5.04
N GLY A 228 -8.01 -17.16 3.98
CA GLY A 228 -8.35 -18.57 3.97
C GLY A 228 -7.10 -19.44 3.81
N CYS A 229 -7.06 -20.55 4.54
CA CYS A 229 -5.94 -21.47 4.56
C CYS A 229 -6.30 -22.86 4.01
N ASP A 230 -5.32 -23.52 3.41
CA ASP A 230 -5.43 -24.92 3.00
C ASP A 230 -5.60 -25.84 4.21
N ASP A 231 -6.28 -26.97 4.04
CA ASP A 231 -6.60 -27.92 5.12
C ASP A 231 -5.37 -28.45 5.86
N VAL A 232 -4.19 -28.45 5.21
CA VAL A 232 -2.93 -28.90 5.80
C VAL A 232 -2.37 -27.95 6.85
N GLN A 233 -2.77 -26.67 6.85
CA GLN A 233 -2.27 -25.68 7.78
C GLN A 233 -2.77 -25.98 9.20
N PRO A 234 -1.95 -26.12 10.25
CA PRO A 234 -2.47 -26.19 11.62
C PRO A 234 -2.94 -24.83 12.12
N ALA A 235 -3.92 -24.82 13.02
CA ALA A 235 -4.21 -23.66 13.86
C ALA A 235 -2.97 -23.31 14.70
N SER A 236 -2.71 -22.02 14.89
CA SER A 236 -1.55 -21.58 15.67
C SER A 236 -1.90 -21.55 17.16
N PRO A 237 -0.97 -21.97 18.04
CA PRO A 237 -1.22 -22.00 19.48
C PRO A 237 -1.18 -20.61 20.14
N ALA A 238 -0.63 -19.61 19.45
CA ALA A 238 -0.50 -18.22 19.88
C ALA A 238 -0.34 -17.31 18.64
N PRO A 239 -0.47 -15.98 18.80
CA PRO A 239 -0.09 -14.99 17.80
C PRO A 239 1.41 -15.05 17.47
N PHE A 240 1.77 -14.71 16.24
CA PHE A 240 3.15 -14.72 15.75
C PHE A 240 3.39 -13.63 14.69
N ASP A 241 4.65 -13.20 14.57
CA ASP A 241 5.08 -12.31 13.48
C ASP A 241 5.07 -13.07 12.16
N CYS A 242 4.29 -12.59 11.19
CA CYS A 242 4.04 -13.27 9.92
C CYS A 242 4.48 -12.49 8.68
N GLY A 243 4.87 -11.22 8.81
CA GLY A 243 5.04 -10.34 7.65
C GLY A 243 3.75 -10.24 6.81
N VAL A 244 3.88 -10.01 5.49
CA VAL A 244 2.73 -9.70 4.62
C VAL A 244 1.79 -10.89 4.39
N PHE A 245 2.29 -12.13 4.42
CA PHE A 245 1.46 -13.33 4.27
C PHE A 245 1.54 -14.23 5.51
N PRO A 246 0.40 -14.68 6.08
CA PRO A 246 0.41 -15.52 7.28
C PRO A 246 1.22 -16.81 7.17
N SER A 247 1.12 -17.50 6.02
CA SER A 247 1.92 -18.69 5.68
C SER A 247 1.79 -19.01 4.19
N ILE A 248 2.62 -19.93 3.67
CA ILE A 248 2.50 -20.44 2.29
C ILE A 248 1.14 -21.09 2.02
N SER A 249 0.53 -21.66 3.07
CA SER A 249 -0.76 -22.34 3.02
C SER A 249 -1.93 -21.41 3.37
N CYS A 250 -1.69 -20.15 3.72
CA CYS A 250 -2.69 -19.13 4.06
C CYS A 250 -2.54 -17.90 3.16
N HIS A 251 -2.58 -18.12 1.84
CA HIS A 251 -2.37 -17.06 0.86
C HIS A 251 -3.66 -16.62 0.14
N THR A 252 -4.80 -17.27 0.42
CA THR A 252 -6.09 -16.84 -0.16
C THR A 252 -6.62 -15.67 0.64
N PHE A 253 -6.34 -14.45 0.19
CA PHE A 253 -6.90 -13.26 0.80
C PHE A 253 -8.43 -13.21 0.61
N ILE A 254 -9.14 -12.95 1.71
CA ILE A 254 -10.59 -12.92 1.77
C ILE A 254 -11.08 -11.47 1.79
N THR A 255 -10.59 -10.69 2.74
CA THR A 255 -11.08 -9.33 2.99
C THR A 255 -10.07 -8.53 3.80
N ILE A 256 -10.13 -7.20 3.72
CA ILE A 256 -9.34 -6.29 4.54
C ILE A 256 -10.23 -5.19 5.11
N TRP A 257 -10.16 -5.03 6.42
CA TRP A 257 -10.69 -3.86 7.08
C TRP A 257 -9.58 -2.82 7.26
N THR A 258 -9.87 -1.56 6.96
CA THR A 258 -9.02 -0.41 7.26
C THR A 258 -9.79 0.62 8.09
N ILE A 259 -9.07 1.51 8.77
CA ILE A 259 -9.66 2.57 9.61
C ILE A 259 -10.77 3.33 8.87
N GLY A 260 -11.95 3.40 9.50
CA GLY A 260 -13.12 4.11 8.97
C GLY A 260 -14.08 3.26 8.14
N SER A 261 -13.75 2.01 7.81
CA SER A 261 -14.69 1.07 7.19
C SER A 261 -15.64 0.44 8.24
N PRO A 262 -16.95 0.26 7.96
CA PRO A 262 -17.84 -0.50 8.83
C PRO A 262 -17.64 -2.03 8.68
N GLY A 263 -16.80 -2.49 7.75
CA GLY A 263 -16.65 -3.88 7.35
C GLY A 263 -17.07 -4.10 5.89
N ASP A 264 -16.96 -5.35 5.45
CA ASP A 264 -17.25 -5.76 4.08
C ASP A 264 -18.56 -6.53 4.01
N CYS A 265 -19.51 -6.02 3.22
CA CYS A 265 -20.71 -6.75 2.82
C CYS A 265 -20.49 -7.29 1.39
N PHE A 266 -20.52 -8.60 1.25
CA PHE A 266 -20.37 -9.24 -0.05
C PHE A 266 -21.63 -9.04 -0.90
N HIS A 267 -21.45 -9.17 -2.22
CA HIS A 267 -22.56 -8.98 -3.16
C HIS A 267 -23.68 -9.98 -2.88
N PRO A 268 -24.98 -9.60 -2.99
CA PRO A 268 -26.11 -10.45 -2.59
C PRO A 268 -26.16 -11.84 -3.25
N ASP A 269 -25.54 -11.96 -4.42
CA ASP A 269 -25.44 -13.21 -5.19
C ASP A 269 -24.15 -14.01 -4.93
N THR A 270 -23.34 -13.58 -3.97
CA THR A 270 -22.00 -14.11 -3.74
C THR A 270 -21.76 -14.50 -2.30
N GLY A 271 -20.91 -15.49 -2.10
CA GLY A 271 -20.39 -15.85 -0.78
C GLY A 271 -19.08 -16.60 -0.90
N ILE A 272 -18.47 -16.93 0.24
CA ILE A 272 -17.25 -17.71 0.32
C ILE A 272 -17.54 -18.99 1.08
N SER A 273 -17.41 -20.15 0.44
CA SER A 273 -17.67 -21.45 1.06
C SER A 273 -16.77 -21.71 2.27
N VAL A 274 -17.38 -22.16 3.38
CA VAL A 274 -16.70 -22.51 4.65
C VAL A 274 -17.26 -23.77 5.28
N GLY A 275 -16.48 -24.36 6.18
CA GLY A 275 -16.77 -25.64 6.83
C GLY A 275 -16.55 -26.81 5.86
N SER A 276 -17.40 -27.82 5.88
CA SER A 276 -17.18 -29.09 5.16
C SER A 276 -17.11 -28.97 3.63
N GLY A 277 -17.50 -27.82 3.06
CA GLY A 277 -17.50 -27.55 1.63
C GLY A 277 -16.54 -26.44 1.18
N GLY A 278 -15.67 -25.94 2.07
CA GLY A 278 -14.76 -24.84 1.75
C GLY A 278 -13.68 -24.66 2.81
N PHE A 279 -13.32 -23.41 3.10
CA PHE A 279 -12.27 -23.12 4.08
C PHE A 279 -12.71 -23.54 5.49
N THR A 280 -11.89 -24.35 6.14
CA THR A 280 -12.02 -24.70 7.56
C THR A 280 -11.09 -23.88 8.44
N LYS A 281 -10.06 -23.25 7.86
CA LYS A 281 -9.02 -22.55 8.58
C LYS A 281 -8.78 -21.16 8.03
N PHE A 282 -8.54 -20.24 8.95
CA PHE A 282 -8.38 -18.83 8.65
C PHE A 282 -7.20 -18.24 9.41
N ALA A 283 -6.46 -17.36 8.76
CA ALA A 283 -5.49 -16.51 9.43
C ALA A 283 -6.06 -15.10 9.54
N VAL A 284 -6.09 -14.58 10.77
CA VAL A 284 -6.37 -13.16 11.04
C VAL A 284 -5.01 -12.48 11.19
N GLN A 285 -4.74 -11.50 10.34
CA GLN A 285 -3.53 -10.69 10.34
C GLN A 285 -3.88 -9.27 10.79
N LEU A 286 -3.18 -8.78 11.79
CA LEU A 286 -3.25 -7.40 12.27
C LEU A 286 -2.00 -6.69 11.81
N PHE A 287 -2.20 -5.49 11.25
CA PHE A 287 -1.10 -4.57 11.01
C PHE A 287 -1.15 -3.45 12.02
N TRP A 288 -0.15 -3.42 12.88
CA TRP A 288 0.03 -2.39 13.90
C TRP A 288 1.01 -1.33 13.43
N ASN A 289 0.64 -0.08 13.67
CA ASN A 289 1.48 1.09 13.52
C ASN A 289 1.74 1.69 14.91
N ASN A 290 2.97 1.53 15.42
CA ASN A 290 3.43 1.99 16.74
C ASN A 290 4.59 2.99 16.61
N PRO A 291 4.35 4.19 16.05
CA PRO A 291 5.39 5.18 15.78
C PRO A 291 6.01 5.77 17.06
N SER A 292 5.33 5.63 18.19
CA SER A 292 5.83 6.07 19.50
C SER A 292 6.80 5.08 20.13
N GLY A 293 6.98 3.89 19.54
CA GLY A 293 7.88 2.86 20.03
C GLY A 293 7.54 2.37 21.44
N ARG A 294 6.24 2.37 21.80
CA ARG A 294 5.77 1.96 23.12
C ARG A 294 5.80 0.44 23.25
N ASP A 295 6.21 -0.08 24.40
CA ASP A 295 6.28 -1.51 24.69
C ASP A 295 5.22 -1.98 25.70
N ASP A 296 4.37 -1.07 26.17
CA ASP A 296 3.30 -1.28 27.16
C ASP A 296 1.91 -1.43 26.53
N LEU A 297 1.83 -1.45 25.20
CA LEU A 297 0.58 -1.57 24.45
C LEU A 297 0.16 -3.03 24.31
N LEU A 298 -1.14 -3.27 24.54
CA LEU A 298 -1.78 -4.58 24.40
C LEU A 298 -2.92 -4.47 23.39
N ASP A 299 -3.20 -5.55 22.66
CA ASP A 299 -4.31 -5.62 21.72
C ASP A 299 -4.90 -7.04 21.67
N SER A 300 -6.20 -7.11 21.41
CA SER A 300 -6.99 -8.33 21.28
C SER A 300 -7.95 -8.25 20.09
N SER A 301 -7.60 -7.42 19.09
CA SER A 301 -8.44 -7.17 17.92
C SER A 301 -8.56 -8.39 17.00
N GLY A 302 -9.49 -8.32 16.05
CA GLY A 302 -9.69 -9.33 15.02
C GLY A 302 -10.92 -9.07 14.18
N VAL A 303 -11.62 -10.11 13.78
CA VAL A 303 -12.79 -9.99 12.90
C VAL A 303 -14.01 -10.73 13.46
N LYS A 304 -15.20 -10.27 13.09
CA LYS A 304 -16.44 -11.02 13.22
C LYS A 304 -16.97 -11.37 11.84
N ILE A 305 -17.16 -12.67 11.62
CA ILE A 305 -17.57 -13.27 10.36
C ILE A 305 -19.05 -13.62 10.46
N TYR A 306 -19.82 -13.23 9.45
CA TYR A 306 -21.23 -13.60 9.30
C TYR A 306 -21.39 -14.62 8.17
N TYR A 307 -22.03 -15.74 8.48
CA TYR A 307 -22.16 -16.87 7.56
C TYR A 307 -23.56 -17.51 7.61
N THR A 308 -23.96 -18.16 6.52
CA THR A 308 -25.33 -18.67 6.29
C THR A 308 -25.30 -20.03 5.60
N GLU A 309 -26.28 -20.90 5.91
CA GLU A 309 -26.50 -22.18 5.20
C GLU A 309 -27.08 -21.96 3.79
N LYS A 310 -27.80 -20.85 3.58
CA LYS A 310 -28.43 -20.50 2.32
C LYS A 310 -27.37 -20.11 1.28
N ARG A 311 -27.08 -21.07 0.40
CA ARG A 311 -26.13 -20.90 -0.70
C ARG A 311 -26.53 -19.76 -1.64
N ARG A 312 -25.62 -18.81 -1.79
CA ARG A 312 -25.57 -17.82 -2.86
C ARG A 312 -25.07 -18.49 -4.15
N PRO A 313 -25.51 -18.03 -5.32
CA PRO A 313 -25.24 -18.72 -6.58
C PRO A 313 -23.76 -18.73 -7.00
N TYR A 314 -22.94 -17.78 -6.55
CA TYR A 314 -21.55 -17.66 -6.99
C TYR A 314 -20.54 -17.61 -5.83
N GLU A 315 -19.37 -18.19 -6.05
CA GLU A 315 -18.21 -18.01 -5.16
C GLU A 315 -17.47 -16.72 -5.50
N LEU A 316 -17.00 -15.99 -4.49
CA LEU A 316 -16.10 -14.85 -4.67
C LEU A 316 -14.68 -15.31 -5.00
N GLY A 317 -14.05 -14.58 -5.92
CA GLY A 317 -12.63 -14.66 -6.23
C GLY A 317 -11.93 -13.33 -6.00
N LEU A 318 -10.61 -13.40 -5.82
CA LEU A 318 -9.73 -12.25 -5.79
C LEU A 318 -8.72 -12.36 -6.93
N LEU A 319 -8.57 -11.29 -7.70
CA LEU A 319 -7.60 -11.19 -8.79
C LEU A 319 -6.64 -10.04 -8.49
N LYS A 320 -5.35 -10.37 -8.35
CA LYS A 320 -4.25 -9.40 -8.22
C LYS A 320 -3.75 -9.00 -9.62
N ILE A 321 -3.72 -7.71 -9.90
CA ILE A 321 -3.12 -7.15 -11.12
C ILE A 321 -2.05 -6.11 -10.75
N GLY A 322 -1.14 -5.83 -11.67
CA GLY A 322 -0.14 -4.77 -11.48
C GLY A 322 1.29 -5.22 -11.71
N HIS A 323 2.24 -4.48 -11.16
CA HIS A 323 3.65 -4.59 -11.53
C HIS A 323 4.49 -5.19 -10.40
N GLU A 324 5.34 -6.15 -10.75
CA GLU A 324 6.34 -6.75 -9.89
C GLU A 324 7.75 -6.43 -10.44
N SER A 325 8.78 -6.46 -9.59
CA SER A 325 10.18 -6.29 -10.03
C SER A 325 10.46 -5.00 -10.82
N PHE A 326 10.46 -3.85 -10.12
CA PHE A 326 10.87 -2.55 -10.65
C PHE A 326 11.76 -1.78 -9.66
N LEU A 327 12.39 -0.69 -10.10
CA LEU A 327 13.27 0.15 -9.28
C LEU A 327 12.89 1.62 -9.46
N VAL A 328 12.40 2.28 -8.40
CA VAL A 328 12.08 3.71 -8.42
C VAL A 328 13.35 4.53 -8.17
N PRO A 329 13.85 5.31 -9.15
CA PRO A 329 15.05 6.13 -8.95
C PRO A 329 14.79 7.26 -7.94
N PRO A 330 15.82 7.70 -7.18
CA PRO A 330 15.71 8.84 -6.25
C PRO A 330 15.64 10.19 -6.99
N ASN A 331 15.23 11.25 -6.29
CA ASN A 331 15.21 12.63 -6.77
C ASN A 331 14.30 12.90 -7.98
N HIS A 332 13.18 12.19 -8.10
CA HIS A 332 12.21 12.42 -9.18
C HIS A 332 10.84 12.83 -8.63
N PRO A 333 10.23 13.92 -9.13
CA PRO A 333 8.94 14.38 -8.65
C PRO A 333 7.79 13.47 -9.12
N ALA A 334 7.99 12.73 -10.21
CA ALA A 334 7.07 11.74 -10.73
C ALA A 334 7.84 10.64 -11.48
N VAL A 335 7.64 9.39 -11.09
CA VAL A 335 8.09 8.19 -11.81
C VAL A 335 6.87 7.31 -12.06
N SER A 336 6.65 6.88 -13.30
CA SER A 336 5.50 6.08 -13.68
C SER A 336 5.92 4.68 -14.08
N PHE A 337 5.21 3.68 -13.56
CA PHE A 337 5.30 2.29 -14.00
C PHE A 337 3.96 1.83 -14.54
N LYS A 338 3.99 1.07 -15.63
CA LYS A 338 2.81 0.53 -16.29
C LYS A 338 2.89 -0.98 -16.31
N SER A 339 1.79 -1.62 -15.93
CA SER A 339 1.61 -3.06 -16.06
C SER A 339 0.40 -3.40 -16.93
N THR A 340 0.58 -4.27 -17.91
CA THR A 340 -0.46 -4.67 -18.86
C THR A 340 -0.75 -6.17 -18.79
N CYS A 341 -1.92 -6.52 -18.27
CA CYS A 341 -2.53 -7.81 -18.54
C CYS A 341 -3.12 -7.77 -19.95
N THR A 342 -2.37 -8.28 -20.93
CA THR A 342 -2.72 -8.14 -22.36
C THR A 342 -4.00 -8.89 -22.73
N SER A 343 -4.57 -8.58 -23.89
CA SER A 343 -5.73 -9.29 -24.44
C SER A 343 -5.46 -10.77 -24.68
N VAL A 344 -4.22 -11.15 -25.00
CA VAL A 344 -3.79 -12.55 -25.09
C VAL A 344 -3.85 -13.22 -23.71
N CYS A 345 -3.31 -12.54 -22.70
CA CYS A 345 -3.30 -13.00 -21.33
C CYS A 345 -4.71 -13.13 -20.75
N THR A 346 -5.56 -12.10 -20.84
CA THR A 346 -6.93 -12.16 -20.31
C THR A 346 -7.79 -13.20 -21.02
N LYS A 347 -7.58 -13.43 -22.32
CA LYS A 347 -8.27 -14.49 -23.07
C LYS A 347 -7.89 -15.89 -22.57
N SER A 348 -6.68 -16.06 -22.05
CA SER A 348 -6.24 -17.31 -21.41
C SER A 348 -6.58 -17.37 -19.92
N LEU A 349 -6.72 -16.22 -19.27
CA LEU A 349 -7.02 -16.08 -17.85
C LEU A 349 -8.50 -16.30 -17.57
N PHE A 350 -9.38 -15.77 -18.42
CA PHE A 350 -10.82 -15.80 -18.25
C PHE A 350 -11.47 -16.81 -19.19
N ASN A 351 -12.30 -17.70 -18.64
CA ASN A 351 -13.11 -18.64 -19.43
C ASN A 351 -14.55 -18.13 -19.68
N GLY A 352 -14.91 -16.99 -19.09
CA GLY A 352 -16.22 -16.36 -19.13
C GLY A 352 -16.15 -14.92 -18.63
N THR A 353 -17.28 -14.22 -18.58
CA THR A 353 -17.34 -12.85 -18.04
C THR A 353 -17.09 -12.86 -16.54
N VAL A 354 -16.20 -11.98 -16.09
CA VAL A 354 -15.89 -11.73 -14.69
C VAL A 354 -16.57 -10.43 -14.25
N TYR A 355 -17.32 -10.47 -13.16
CA TYR A 355 -18.06 -9.35 -12.59
C TYR A 355 -17.36 -8.87 -11.32
N VAL A 356 -16.65 -7.75 -11.42
CA VAL A 356 -15.92 -7.13 -10.31
C VAL A 356 -16.91 -6.33 -9.46
N THR A 357 -16.99 -6.65 -8.17
CA THR A 357 -17.90 -6.04 -7.20
C THR A 357 -17.19 -5.06 -6.28
N MET A 358 -15.87 -5.19 -6.13
CA MET A 358 -15.06 -4.28 -5.34
C MET A 358 -13.63 -4.26 -5.88
N ALA A 359 -12.97 -3.12 -5.84
CA ALA A 359 -11.57 -2.98 -6.20
C ALA A 359 -10.87 -1.94 -5.34
N TRP A 360 -9.58 -2.14 -5.08
CA TRP A 360 -8.74 -1.13 -4.44
C TRP A 360 -7.34 -1.14 -5.03
N ASN A 361 -6.69 0.01 -4.93
CA ASN A 361 -5.32 0.23 -5.33
C ASN A 361 -4.40 0.11 -4.12
N HIS A 362 -3.17 -0.37 -4.34
CA HIS A 362 -2.18 -0.56 -3.30
C HIS A 362 -0.77 -0.23 -3.81
N MET A 363 -0.16 0.74 -3.15
CA MET A 363 1.23 1.19 -3.23
C MET A 363 1.69 1.61 -1.84
N HIS A 364 2.98 1.68 -1.56
CA HIS A 364 3.49 2.17 -0.28
C HIS A 364 3.61 3.72 -0.26
N TYR A 365 4.43 4.26 0.63
CA TYR A 365 4.40 5.68 1.03
C TYR A 365 4.77 6.67 -0.07
N ILE A 366 5.57 6.26 -1.04
CA ILE A 366 6.02 7.16 -2.10
C ILE A 366 5.07 7.12 -3.30
N GLY A 367 4.12 6.18 -3.32
CA GLY A 367 2.96 6.18 -4.23
C GLY A 367 2.08 7.43 -4.05
N LYS A 368 1.66 8.04 -5.17
CA LYS A 368 0.85 9.27 -5.17
C LYS A 368 -0.35 9.21 -6.10
N GLN A 369 -0.32 8.42 -7.16
CA GLN A 369 -1.47 8.24 -8.05
C GLN A 369 -1.50 6.82 -8.57
N MET A 370 -2.71 6.25 -8.70
CA MET A 370 -2.88 4.93 -9.26
C MET A 370 -4.18 4.82 -10.04
N GLN A 371 -4.15 4.11 -11.17
CA GLN A 371 -5.34 3.84 -11.96
C GLN A 371 -5.30 2.45 -12.57
N VAL A 372 -6.47 1.85 -12.71
CA VAL A 372 -6.69 0.62 -13.48
C VAL A 372 -7.65 0.94 -14.61
N GLN A 373 -7.16 0.82 -15.83
CA GLN A 373 -7.93 1.00 -17.06
C GLN A 373 -8.20 -0.34 -17.71
N VAL A 374 -9.37 -0.46 -18.34
CA VAL A 374 -9.75 -1.59 -19.17
C VAL A 374 -9.92 -1.10 -20.59
N LEU A 375 -9.09 -1.60 -21.49
CA LEU A 375 -9.14 -1.32 -22.91
C LEU A 375 -9.83 -2.49 -23.62
N ARG A 376 -11.03 -2.22 -24.16
CA ARG A 376 -11.82 -3.19 -24.91
C ARG A 376 -11.77 -2.88 -26.40
N ASN A 377 -11.57 -3.92 -27.22
CA ASN A 377 -11.48 -3.80 -28.68
C ASN A 377 -10.46 -2.74 -29.18
N LYS A 378 -9.41 -2.46 -28.38
CA LYS A 378 -8.36 -1.46 -28.65
C LYS A 378 -8.81 0.00 -28.73
N THR A 379 -10.08 0.32 -28.52
CA THR A 379 -10.60 1.69 -28.67
C THR A 379 -11.48 2.16 -27.52
N ASP A 380 -12.10 1.25 -26.77
CA ASP A 380 -12.99 1.60 -25.66
C ASP A 380 -12.21 1.55 -24.35
N ILE A 381 -11.93 2.71 -23.76
CA ILE A 381 -11.20 2.84 -22.49
C ILE A 381 -12.21 3.11 -21.38
N GLN A 382 -12.24 2.22 -20.39
CA GLN A 382 -13.03 2.36 -19.18
C GLN A 382 -12.11 2.39 -17.96
N TYR A 383 -12.43 3.20 -16.96
CA TYR A 383 -11.68 3.23 -15.70
C TYR A 383 -12.37 2.30 -14.70
N LEU A 384 -11.65 1.27 -14.27
CA LEU A 384 -12.07 0.39 -13.18
C LEU A 384 -11.76 1.07 -11.85
N THR A 385 -10.55 1.59 -11.67
CA THR A 385 -10.19 2.48 -10.55
C THR A 385 -9.48 3.73 -11.08
N PHE A 386 -9.63 4.85 -10.38
CA PHE A 386 -8.94 6.09 -10.70
C PHE A 386 -8.72 6.92 -9.43
N ASP A 387 -7.51 6.83 -8.88
CA ASP A 387 -7.09 7.54 -7.68
C ASP A 387 -6.05 8.61 -8.06
N PRO A 388 -6.49 9.82 -8.44
CA PRO A 388 -5.58 10.91 -8.82
C PRO A 388 -4.79 11.46 -7.62
N ILE A 389 -5.24 11.16 -6.40
CA ILE A 389 -4.52 11.37 -5.14
C ILE A 389 -4.64 10.09 -4.32
N TYR A 390 -3.56 9.32 -4.28
CA TYR A 390 -3.43 8.10 -3.51
C TYR A 390 -2.68 8.35 -2.19
N ASN A 391 -3.15 7.71 -1.12
CA ASN A 391 -2.48 7.68 0.18
C ASN A 391 -2.51 6.24 0.73
N PHE A 392 -1.33 5.68 1.04
CA PHE A 392 -1.18 4.35 1.61
C PHE A 392 -1.96 4.15 2.92
N ASP A 393 -2.03 5.19 3.75
CA ASP A 393 -2.73 5.18 5.03
C ASP A 393 -4.27 5.28 4.88
N SER A 394 -4.77 5.52 3.66
CA SER A 394 -6.20 5.71 3.38
C SER A 394 -6.53 5.29 1.95
N PRO A 395 -6.35 4.01 1.59
CA PRO A 395 -6.62 3.54 0.24
C PRO A 395 -8.11 3.68 -0.07
N GLN A 396 -8.42 4.11 -1.30
CA GLN A 396 -9.82 4.19 -1.74
C GLN A 396 -10.34 2.81 -2.13
N ILE A 397 -11.51 2.46 -1.60
CA ILE A 397 -12.24 1.24 -1.97
C ILE A 397 -13.34 1.62 -2.97
N HIS A 398 -13.23 1.09 -4.19
CA HIS A 398 -14.19 1.27 -5.27
C HIS A 398 -15.20 0.12 -5.23
N VAL A 399 -16.47 0.42 -5.03
CA VAL A 399 -17.54 -0.58 -4.79
C VAL A 399 -18.57 -0.55 -5.94
N PHE A 400 -18.89 -1.73 -6.48
CA PHE A 400 -19.75 -1.93 -7.65
C PHE A 400 -20.93 -2.87 -7.36
N GLN A 401 -21.60 -2.67 -6.22
CA GLN A 401 -22.65 -3.60 -5.73
C GLN A 401 -23.88 -3.64 -6.64
N GLU A 402 -24.41 -2.49 -7.06
CA GLU A 402 -25.63 -2.46 -7.90
C GLU A 402 -25.36 -2.82 -9.36
N LYS A 403 -24.17 -2.46 -9.86
CA LYS A 403 -23.74 -2.69 -11.23
C LYS A 403 -22.28 -3.11 -11.26
N PRO A 404 -22.00 -4.41 -11.10
CA PRO A 404 -20.64 -4.94 -11.16
C PRO A 404 -19.93 -4.56 -12.45
N PHE A 405 -18.64 -4.24 -12.35
CA PHE A 405 -17.82 -3.92 -13.50
C PHE A 405 -17.50 -5.21 -14.27
N GLN A 406 -17.72 -5.22 -15.59
CA GLN A 406 -17.59 -6.43 -16.39
C GLN A 406 -16.25 -6.49 -17.11
N LEU A 407 -15.50 -7.56 -16.86
CA LEU A 407 -14.29 -7.94 -17.58
C LEU A 407 -14.58 -9.13 -18.49
N TYR A 408 -14.14 -9.06 -19.73
CA TYR A 408 -14.32 -10.13 -20.71
C TYR A 408 -12.99 -10.77 -21.13
N PRO A 409 -13.00 -12.05 -21.52
CA PRO A 409 -11.86 -12.66 -22.19
C PRO A 409 -11.45 -11.84 -23.43
N GLY A 410 -10.22 -11.34 -23.46
CA GLY A 410 -9.71 -10.49 -24.55
C GLY A 410 -9.68 -8.99 -24.26
N ASP A 411 -10.15 -8.53 -23.10
CA ASP A 411 -9.90 -7.17 -22.62
C ASP A 411 -8.42 -6.96 -22.29
N GLU A 412 -7.90 -5.74 -22.39
CA GLU A 412 -6.58 -5.38 -21.87
C GLU A 412 -6.75 -4.65 -20.54
N ILE A 413 -6.13 -5.13 -19.46
CA ILE A 413 -6.19 -4.48 -18.14
C ILE A 413 -4.85 -3.79 -17.90
N ILE A 414 -4.88 -2.47 -17.79
CA ILE A 414 -3.69 -1.62 -17.68
C ILE A 414 -3.68 -0.98 -16.30
N THR A 415 -2.69 -1.32 -15.50
CA THR A 415 -2.42 -0.72 -14.20
C THR A 415 -1.32 0.31 -14.35
N THR A 416 -1.51 1.54 -13.87
CA THR A 416 -0.49 2.59 -13.88
C THR A 416 -0.30 3.12 -12.47
N CYS A 417 0.95 3.09 -11.98
CA CYS A 417 1.36 3.57 -10.66
C CYS A 417 2.34 4.72 -10.81
N ILE A 418 2.10 5.82 -10.10
CA ILE A 418 2.92 7.03 -10.12
C ILE A 418 3.46 7.31 -8.72
N TYR A 419 4.78 7.42 -8.62
CA TYR A 419 5.51 7.63 -7.37
C TYR A 419 6.19 9.00 -7.35
N ASN A 420 6.36 9.57 -6.16
CA ASN A 420 7.18 10.76 -5.92
C ASN A 420 8.35 10.38 -5.01
N SER A 421 9.55 10.41 -5.57
CA SER A 421 10.81 10.11 -4.89
C SER A 421 11.72 11.34 -4.78
N GLN A 422 11.17 12.56 -4.93
CA GLN A 422 11.90 13.83 -4.99
C GLN A 422 12.83 14.02 -3.78
N ASP A 423 12.37 13.62 -2.60
CA ASP A 423 13.05 13.83 -1.33
C ASP A 423 13.88 12.61 -0.87
N LEU A 424 13.96 11.56 -1.68
CA LEU A 424 14.73 10.36 -1.39
C LEU A 424 16.14 10.46 -1.98
N SER A 425 17.12 9.98 -1.23
CA SER A 425 18.53 9.93 -1.67
C SER A 425 18.97 8.57 -2.22
N TRP A 426 18.10 7.55 -2.14
CA TRP A 426 18.37 6.19 -2.63
C TRP A 426 17.24 5.65 -3.50
N THR A 427 17.58 4.71 -4.38
CA THR A 427 16.62 3.95 -5.17
C THR A 427 15.72 3.14 -4.26
N THR A 428 14.41 3.22 -4.48
CA THR A 428 13.42 2.40 -3.77
C THR A 428 13.11 1.18 -4.62
N PRO A 429 13.46 -0.04 -4.19
CA PRO A 429 13.16 -1.24 -4.95
C PRO A 429 11.69 -1.64 -4.79
N TRP A 430 11.19 -2.45 -5.73
CA TRP A 430 9.98 -3.23 -5.49
C TRP A 430 10.21 -4.19 -4.32
N GLY A 431 9.22 -4.31 -3.44
CA GLY A 431 9.28 -5.25 -2.34
C GLY A 431 8.14 -5.09 -1.35
N GLU A 432 8.18 -5.91 -0.31
CA GLU A 432 7.09 -6.11 0.64
C GLU A 432 7.20 -5.17 1.85
N ALA A 433 8.40 -4.65 2.13
CA ALA A 433 8.59 -3.73 3.24
C ALA A 433 8.01 -2.35 2.91
N THR A 434 7.53 -1.63 3.92
CA THR A 434 7.01 -0.25 3.74
C THR A 434 8.06 0.76 3.29
N THR A 435 9.35 0.41 3.38
CA THR A 435 10.49 1.18 2.86
C THR A 435 10.83 0.84 1.40
N GLU A 436 10.20 -0.20 0.86
CA GLU A 436 10.21 -0.62 -0.54
C GLU A 436 8.87 -0.18 -1.18
N GLU A 437 8.61 -0.50 -2.44
CA GLU A 437 7.36 -0.12 -3.12
C GLU A 437 6.61 -1.27 -3.78
N MET A 438 5.30 -1.05 -3.98
CA MET A 438 4.37 -1.97 -4.62
C MET A 438 3.50 -1.26 -5.64
N CYS A 439 2.99 -2.02 -6.62
CA CYS A 439 2.04 -1.54 -7.62
C CYS A 439 0.96 -2.60 -7.85
N TYR A 440 -0.08 -2.63 -7.03
CA TYR A 440 -1.15 -3.63 -7.14
C TYR A 440 -2.55 -3.05 -7.18
N GLY A 441 -3.36 -3.55 -8.11
CA GLY A 441 -4.81 -3.47 -8.05
C GLY A 441 -5.35 -4.82 -7.59
N PHE A 442 -6.26 -4.80 -6.62
CA PHE A 442 -6.95 -5.99 -6.15
C PHE A 442 -8.41 -5.91 -6.56
N LEU A 443 -8.89 -6.95 -7.25
CA LEU A 443 -10.25 -7.03 -7.78
C LEU A 443 -10.99 -8.19 -7.10
N VAL A 444 -12.04 -7.88 -6.36
CA VAL A 444 -12.98 -8.88 -5.85
C VAL A 444 -14.07 -9.08 -6.88
N TYR A 445 -14.29 -10.32 -7.30
CA TYR A 445 -15.15 -10.64 -8.42
C TYR A 445 -15.92 -11.94 -8.24
N TYR A 446 -16.90 -12.15 -9.10
CA TYR A 446 -17.56 -13.44 -9.30
C TYR A 446 -17.85 -13.69 -10.79
N PRO A 447 -18.18 -14.92 -11.20
CA PRO A 447 -17.92 -16.17 -10.48
C PRO A 447 -16.42 -16.45 -10.37
N LYS A 448 -15.95 -16.95 -9.22
CA LYS A 448 -14.54 -17.33 -8.99
C LYS A 448 -14.00 -18.25 -10.09
N GLU A 449 -14.80 -19.23 -10.53
CA GLU A 449 -14.46 -20.20 -11.56
C GLU A 449 -14.21 -19.58 -12.94
N ASN A 450 -14.60 -18.31 -13.15
CA ASN A 450 -14.39 -17.63 -14.41
C ASN A 450 -12.98 -17.09 -14.60
N ALA A 451 -12.18 -16.95 -13.53
CA ALA A 451 -10.74 -16.68 -13.65
C ALA A 451 -9.93 -17.92 -13.26
N LEU A 452 -9.14 -18.41 -14.21
CA LEU A 452 -8.35 -19.64 -14.07
C LEU A 452 -7.08 -19.45 -13.21
N LYS A 453 -6.68 -18.20 -12.97
CA LYS A 453 -5.57 -17.82 -12.09
C LYS A 453 -6.00 -16.61 -11.25
N THR A 454 -5.34 -16.44 -10.11
CA THR A 454 -5.60 -15.37 -9.14
C THR A 454 -4.69 -14.15 -9.33
N SER A 455 -3.84 -14.15 -10.37
CA SER A 455 -2.99 -13.01 -10.69
C SER A 455 -2.78 -12.81 -12.19
N CYS A 456 -2.57 -11.55 -12.57
CA CYS A 456 -2.03 -11.14 -13.87
C CYS A 456 -1.13 -9.92 -13.67
N VAL A 457 0.15 -10.18 -13.48
CA VAL A 457 1.17 -9.16 -13.19
C VAL A 457 2.23 -9.14 -14.28
N THR A 458 2.92 -8.01 -14.41
CA THR A 458 4.07 -7.89 -15.31
C THR A 458 5.36 -7.59 -14.54
N LEU A 459 6.50 -7.87 -15.17
CA LEU A 459 7.83 -7.71 -14.62
C LEU A 459 8.67 -6.73 -15.44
N GLY A 460 9.65 -6.09 -14.82
CA GLY A 460 10.65 -5.28 -15.53
C GLY A 460 10.00 -4.27 -16.49
N PRO A 461 10.33 -4.26 -17.79
CA PRO A 461 9.73 -3.34 -18.76
C PRO A 461 8.37 -3.84 -19.28
N ASP A 462 7.41 -4.05 -18.39
CA ASP A 462 6.04 -4.52 -18.70
C ASP A 462 5.98 -5.89 -19.41
N VAL A 463 6.84 -6.83 -19.00
CA VAL A 463 6.90 -8.19 -19.54
C VAL A 463 5.84 -9.09 -18.91
N ASN A 464 5.09 -9.82 -19.73
CA ASN A 464 4.10 -10.79 -19.30
C ASN A 464 4.32 -12.17 -19.94
N TYR A 465 4.61 -13.20 -19.15
CA TYR A 465 4.95 -14.54 -19.67
C TYR A 465 3.82 -15.26 -20.42
N CYS A 466 2.55 -14.84 -20.28
CA CYS A 466 1.47 -15.39 -21.11
C CYS A 466 1.40 -14.80 -22.52
N ASP A 467 2.16 -13.74 -22.81
CA ASP A 467 2.14 -13.06 -24.10
C ASP A 467 3.56 -12.72 -24.56
N ASN A 468 4.07 -13.51 -25.50
CA ASN A 468 5.40 -13.34 -26.07
C ASN A 468 5.60 -12.01 -26.81
N SER A 469 4.53 -11.30 -27.18
CA SER A 469 4.66 -9.98 -27.80
C SER A 469 5.21 -8.93 -26.85
N THR A 470 5.10 -9.17 -25.53
CA THR A 470 5.68 -8.33 -24.48
C THR A 470 7.19 -8.51 -24.31
N PHE A 471 7.82 -9.45 -25.03
CA PHE A 471 9.25 -9.72 -24.88
C PHE A 471 10.14 -8.76 -25.70
N HIS A 472 9.58 -7.67 -26.22
CA HIS A 472 10.28 -6.64 -26.99
C HIS A 472 11.16 -7.19 -28.12
N GLY A 473 10.69 -8.24 -28.79
CA GLY A 473 11.42 -8.93 -29.88
C GLY A 473 12.39 -10.02 -29.43
N CYS A 474 12.60 -10.21 -28.12
CA CYS A 474 13.31 -11.35 -27.57
C CYS A 474 12.47 -12.63 -27.71
N SER A 475 13.08 -13.70 -28.21
CA SER A 475 12.34 -14.92 -28.58
C SER A 475 11.88 -15.76 -27.39
N ASP A 476 12.66 -15.81 -26.30
CA ASP A 476 12.37 -16.63 -25.13
C ASP A 476 13.15 -16.14 -23.90
N LEU A 477 12.45 -15.48 -22.98
CA LEU A 477 13.05 -14.96 -21.74
C LEU A 477 13.35 -16.06 -20.71
N GLN A 478 12.65 -17.20 -20.75
CA GLN A 478 12.80 -18.25 -19.74
C GLN A 478 14.15 -18.97 -19.87
N ARG A 479 14.78 -18.94 -21.05
CA ARG A 479 16.05 -19.64 -21.27
C ARG A 479 17.22 -19.05 -20.49
N PHE A 480 17.17 -17.77 -20.13
CA PHE A 480 18.27 -17.11 -19.41
C PHE A 480 18.41 -17.58 -17.96
N SER A 481 17.38 -18.23 -17.39
CA SER A 481 17.50 -18.89 -16.09
C SER A 481 18.14 -20.29 -16.18
N SER A 482 18.25 -20.87 -17.39
CA SER A 482 18.82 -22.20 -17.60
C SER A 482 20.35 -22.16 -17.77
N PRO A 483 21.13 -22.82 -16.88
CA PRO A 483 22.58 -22.89 -17.04
C PRO A 483 22.99 -23.66 -18.30
N PHE A 484 22.25 -24.72 -18.66
CA PHE A 484 22.52 -25.52 -19.85
C PHE A 484 22.37 -24.71 -21.14
N PHE A 485 21.34 -23.85 -21.20
CA PHE A 485 21.18 -22.98 -22.36
C PHE A 485 22.31 -21.97 -22.46
N LEU A 486 22.64 -21.28 -21.35
CA LEU A 486 23.70 -20.27 -21.37
C LEU A 486 25.07 -20.87 -21.70
N SER A 487 25.39 -22.07 -21.19
CA SER A 487 26.68 -22.72 -21.48
C SER A 487 26.88 -23.01 -22.96
N ASP A 488 25.82 -23.39 -23.65
CA ASP A 488 25.87 -23.80 -25.05
C ASP A 488 25.60 -22.64 -26.03
N ALA A 489 25.26 -21.46 -25.52
CA ALA A 489 24.94 -20.31 -26.36
C ALA A 489 26.19 -19.71 -27.02
N ASP A 490 26.13 -19.50 -28.34
CA ASP A 490 27.22 -18.91 -29.13
C ASP A 490 27.69 -17.57 -28.56
N PHE A 491 26.75 -16.70 -28.16
CA PHE A 491 27.09 -15.40 -27.58
C PHE A 491 27.90 -15.52 -26.28
N TYR A 492 27.65 -16.56 -25.48
CA TYR A 492 28.37 -16.79 -24.24
C TYR A 492 29.77 -17.32 -24.54
N GLN A 493 29.91 -18.21 -25.52
CA GLN A 493 31.22 -18.68 -25.99
C GLN A 493 32.07 -17.54 -26.55
N ASP A 494 31.47 -16.60 -27.28
CA ASP A 494 32.15 -15.39 -27.75
C ASP A 494 32.61 -14.49 -26.59
N ILE A 495 31.79 -14.34 -25.54
CA ILE A 495 32.17 -13.61 -24.31
C ILE A 495 33.29 -14.34 -23.57
N LEU A 496 33.24 -15.68 -23.45
CA LEU A 496 34.30 -16.47 -22.83
C LEU A 496 35.64 -16.30 -23.55
N HIS A 497 35.62 -16.23 -24.88
CA HIS A 497 36.82 -16.09 -25.71
C HIS A 497 37.40 -14.67 -25.66
N ASN A 498 36.56 -13.65 -25.80
CA ASN A 498 36.99 -12.27 -26.01
C ASN A 498 37.05 -11.44 -24.72
N CYS A 499 36.34 -11.84 -23.66
CA CYS A 499 36.24 -11.10 -22.41
C CYS A 499 36.88 -11.85 -21.22
N ARG A 500 37.42 -11.09 -20.27
CA ARG A 500 38.06 -11.60 -19.06
C ARG A 500 37.37 -11.05 -17.82
N THR A 501 37.22 -11.88 -16.80
CA THR A 501 36.58 -11.50 -15.52
C THR A 501 37.38 -10.41 -14.82
N PHE A 502 36.72 -9.29 -14.48
CA PHE A 502 37.28 -8.21 -13.66
C PHE A 502 38.66 -7.66 -14.08
N SER A 503 39.02 -7.76 -15.37
CA SER A 503 40.25 -7.16 -15.92
C SER A 503 39.98 -5.79 -16.54
N PRO A 504 40.99 -4.98 -16.91
CA PRO A 504 40.77 -3.85 -17.81
C PRO A 504 40.03 -4.30 -19.07
N CYS A 505 39.12 -3.45 -19.56
CA CYS A 505 38.40 -3.72 -20.78
C CYS A 505 39.34 -3.75 -21.98
N VAL A 506 39.17 -4.75 -22.85
CA VAL A 506 39.88 -4.90 -24.12
C VAL A 506 38.95 -4.62 -25.30
N GLU A 507 39.53 -4.25 -26.44
CA GLU A 507 38.78 -3.83 -27.63
C GLU A 507 37.92 -4.97 -28.20
N GLU A 508 38.46 -6.19 -28.22
CA GLU A 508 37.76 -7.39 -28.67
C GLU A 508 36.49 -7.63 -27.85
N CYS A 509 36.59 -7.56 -26.53
CA CYS A 509 35.44 -7.68 -25.63
C CYS A 509 34.39 -6.57 -25.86
N THR A 510 34.83 -5.32 -26.01
CA THR A 510 33.93 -4.19 -26.31
C THR A 510 33.16 -4.44 -27.60
N ASN A 511 33.86 -4.85 -28.66
CA ASN A 511 33.27 -5.14 -29.96
C ASN A 511 32.29 -6.30 -29.88
N THR A 512 32.62 -7.39 -29.17
CA THR A 512 31.71 -8.52 -28.93
C THR A 512 30.41 -8.06 -28.25
N ILE A 513 30.50 -7.29 -27.16
CA ILE A 513 29.31 -6.81 -26.45
C ILE A 513 28.48 -5.86 -27.32
N VAL A 514 29.12 -4.94 -28.05
CA VAL A 514 28.43 -4.01 -28.96
C VAL A 514 27.70 -4.76 -30.07
N GLN A 515 28.32 -5.79 -30.67
CA GLN A 515 27.67 -6.61 -31.69
C GLN A 515 26.50 -7.39 -31.12
N LEU A 516 26.66 -7.99 -29.94
CA LEU A 516 25.59 -8.71 -29.25
C LEU A 516 24.38 -7.81 -29.01
N LYS A 517 24.59 -6.62 -28.41
CA LYS A 517 23.52 -5.64 -28.17
C LYS A 517 22.84 -5.13 -29.46
N LYS A 518 23.58 -5.04 -30.57
CA LYS A 518 23.02 -4.60 -31.87
C LYS A 518 22.18 -5.68 -32.55
N ASN A 519 22.58 -6.94 -32.41
CA ASN A 519 22.01 -8.04 -33.18
C ASN A 519 20.91 -8.80 -32.43
N ASP A 520 20.91 -8.76 -31.10
CA ASP A 520 19.98 -9.50 -30.27
C ASP A 520 19.10 -8.55 -29.43
N PRO A 521 17.77 -8.51 -29.68
CA PRO A 521 16.82 -7.71 -28.91
C PRO A 521 16.82 -8.02 -27.40
N CYS A 522 17.15 -9.25 -26.99
CA CYS A 522 17.23 -9.62 -25.57
C CYS A 522 18.32 -8.81 -24.84
N PHE A 523 19.32 -8.28 -25.55
CA PHE A 523 20.44 -7.56 -24.97
C PHE A 523 20.29 -6.02 -25.04
N GLN A 524 19.08 -5.53 -25.33
CA GLN A 524 18.79 -4.11 -25.47
C GLN A 524 18.19 -3.51 -24.19
N ASP A 525 18.70 -2.31 -23.83
CA ASP A 525 18.14 -1.39 -22.84
C ASP A 525 17.56 -2.07 -21.57
N GLU A 526 16.31 -1.76 -21.21
CA GLU A 526 15.64 -2.18 -19.98
C GLU A 526 15.34 -3.69 -19.94
N LEU A 527 15.13 -4.32 -21.11
CA LEU A 527 14.89 -5.76 -21.16
C LEU A 527 16.14 -6.54 -20.76
N PHE A 528 17.32 -6.08 -21.19
CA PHE A 528 18.57 -6.70 -20.76
C PHE A 528 18.83 -6.51 -19.27
N ASP A 529 18.47 -5.35 -18.69
CA ASP A 529 18.59 -5.15 -17.25
C ASP A 529 17.69 -6.10 -16.46
N PHE A 530 16.47 -6.36 -16.95
CA PHE A 530 15.58 -7.39 -16.40
C PHE A 530 16.19 -8.80 -16.52
N ILE A 531 16.71 -9.19 -17.69
CA ILE A 531 17.34 -10.51 -17.90
C ILE A 531 18.60 -10.66 -17.03
N LYS A 532 19.39 -9.59 -16.90
CA LYS A 532 20.59 -9.54 -16.05
C LYS A 532 20.24 -9.88 -14.60
N ASP A 533 19.20 -9.26 -14.05
CA ASP A 533 18.76 -9.54 -12.68
C ASP A 533 18.38 -11.02 -12.50
N GLN A 534 17.61 -11.58 -13.44
CA GLN A 534 17.25 -13.00 -13.43
C GLN A 534 18.47 -13.93 -13.47
N MET A 535 19.44 -13.64 -14.34
CA MET A 535 20.68 -14.40 -14.46
C MET A 535 21.52 -14.35 -13.17
N LEU A 536 21.65 -13.18 -12.56
CA LEU A 536 22.45 -12.99 -11.35
C LEU A 536 21.89 -13.75 -10.14
N ASN A 537 20.57 -13.81 -10.02
CA ASN A 537 19.92 -14.42 -8.86
C ASN A 537 19.85 -15.95 -8.93
N THR A 538 19.91 -16.54 -10.12
CA THR A 538 19.56 -17.96 -10.32
C THR A 538 20.65 -18.82 -10.96
N ASN A 539 21.66 -18.22 -11.61
CA ASN A 539 22.51 -18.95 -12.54
C ASN A 539 24.01 -18.58 -12.42
N PRO A 540 24.86 -19.51 -11.92
CA PRO A 540 26.31 -19.27 -11.82
C PRO A 540 27.00 -18.93 -13.14
N ILE A 541 26.49 -19.43 -14.27
CA ILE A 541 27.01 -19.12 -15.61
C ILE A 541 26.63 -17.70 -16.01
N GLY A 542 25.41 -17.28 -15.68
CA GLY A 542 24.98 -15.89 -15.79
C GLY A 542 25.87 -14.94 -14.98
N GLN A 543 26.20 -15.32 -13.74
CA GLN A 543 27.12 -14.56 -12.89
C GLN A 543 28.53 -14.43 -13.50
N ASP A 544 29.10 -15.51 -14.04
CA ASP A 544 30.39 -15.47 -14.75
C ASP A 544 30.34 -14.56 -15.98
N MET A 545 29.28 -14.68 -16.79
CA MET A 545 29.05 -13.81 -17.94
C MET A 545 29.02 -12.33 -17.52
N MET A 546 28.27 -12.00 -16.46
CA MET A 546 28.19 -10.62 -15.96
C MET A 546 29.53 -10.12 -15.45
N ALA A 547 30.30 -10.96 -14.76
CA ALA A 547 31.65 -10.62 -14.29
C ALA A 547 32.63 -10.31 -15.44
N ARG A 548 32.45 -10.94 -16.61
CA ARG A 548 33.28 -10.71 -17.80
C ARG A 548 32.95 -9.41 -18.53
N ILE A 549 31.66 -9.07 -18.63
CA ILE A 549 31.25 -7.87 -19.36
C ILE A 549 31.35 -6.59 -18.52
N ALA A 550 31.32 -6.71 -17.19
CA ALA A 550 31.27 -5.58 -16.25
C ALA A 550 32.36 -4.51 -16.51
N SER A 551 33.59 -4.92 -16.82
CA SER A 551 34.70 -4.00 -17.03
C SER A 551 34.56 -3.13 -18.29
N CYS A 552 33.76 -3.55 -19.27
CA CYS A 552 33.60 -2.88 -20.56
C CYS A 552 32.36 -1.98 -20.67
N GLN A 553 31.56 -1.89 -19.60
CA GLN A 553 30.28 -1.18 -19.62
C GLN A 553 30.42 0.28 -20.10
N ARG A 554 31.41 1.03 -19.61
CA ARG A 554 31.63 2.43 -20.01
C ARG A 554 31.94 2.59 -21.50
N GLN A 555 32.79 1.72 -22.04
CA GLN A 555 33.17 1.73 -23.45
C GLN A 555 31.96 1.42 -24.32
N VAL A 556 31.19 0.41 -23.94
CA VAL A 556 29.95 0.01 -24.62
C VAL A 556 28.95 1.17 -24.61
N ASP A 557 28.70 1.79 -23.46
CA ASP A 557 27.75 2.90 -23.33
C ASP A 557 28.17 4.12 -24.18
N SER A 558 29.48 4.40 -24.29
CA SER A 558 29.97 5.49 -25.13
C SER A 558 29.62 5.31 -26.61
N VAL A 559 29.64 4.08 -27.12
CA VAL A 559 29.28 3.75 -28.51
C VAL A 559 27.79 4.00 -28.76
N PHE A 560 26.93 3.61 -27.83
CA PHE A 560 25.48 3.77 -27.98
C PHE A 560 25.03 5.23 -27.73
N ASN A 561 25.67 5.98 -26.84
CA ASN A 561 25.38 7.41 -26.64
C ASN A 561 25.73 8.26 -27.88
N ILE A 562 26.83 7.95 -28.58
CA ILE A 562 27.18 8.62 -29.86
C ILE A 562 26.12 8.32 -30.94
N SER A 563 25.55 7.11 -30.94
CA SER A 563 24.51 6.72 -31.91
C SER A 563 23.14 7.38 -31.65
N ARG A 564 22.83 7.73 -30.39
CA ARG A 564 21.60 8.47 -30.03
C ARG A 564 21.69 9.96 -30.41
N ASN A 565 22.85 10.59 -30.21
CA ASN A 565 23.09 11.99 -30.58
C ASN A 565 23.23 12.24 -32.10
N THR A 566 23.31 11.19 -32.91
CA THR A 566 23.37 11.29 -34.39
C THR A 566 22.02 11.01 -35.07
N ARG A 567 20.96 10.74 -34.29
CA ARG A 567 19.57 10.53 -34.75
C ARG A 567 18.60 11.67 -34.39
N THR A 568 19.09 12.78 -33.87
CA THR A 568 18.40 14.08 -33.82
C THR A 568 18.75 14.89 -35.06
#